data_AF-A0A7Z9ZJM3-F1
#
_entry.id   AF-A0A7Z9ZJM3-F1
#
_cell.length_a   1.000
_cell.length_b   1.000
_cell.length_c   1.000
_cell.angle_alpha   90.00
_cell.angle_beta   90.00
_cell.angle_gamma   90.00
#
_symmetry.space_group_name_H-M   'P 1'
#
loop_
_entity.id
_entity.type
_entity.pdbx_description
1 polymer ?
#
loop_
_entity_poly.entity_id
_entity_poly.type
_entity_poly.pdbx_seq_one_letter_code
_entity_poly.pdbx_strand_id
1 'polypeptide(L)' 'EFCPQDVLEQAEDGRVIVARPEACIACRWCELHCPDFAIFVTEIEPEEEQR' A
#
# COMPACT_ATOMS: atom_id res chain seq x y z
N GLU A 1 0.74 7.10 13.33
CA GLU A 1 1.28 6.05 12.44
C GLU A 1 0.40 6.00 11.20
N PHE A 2 0.97 6.19 10.01
CA PHE A 2 0.18 6.43 8.78
C PHE A 2 -0.38 5.14 8.18
N CYS A 3 0.41 4.08 8.13
CA CYS A 3 -0.04 2.74 7.76
C CYS A 3 -0.14 1.88 9.03
N PRO A 4 -1.29 1.27 9.35
CA PRO A 4 -1.44 0.43 10.56
C PRO A 4 -0.62 -0.87 10.50
N GLN A 5 -0.19 -1.28 9.29
CA GLN A 5 0.64 -2.45 9.05
C GLN A 5 2.10 -2.07 8.73
N ASP A 6 2.43 -0.77 8.86
CA ASP A 6 3.75 -0.24 8.58
C ASP A 6 4.30 -0.68 7.20
N VAL A 7 3.45 -0.63 6.16
CA VAL A 7 3.79 -1.06 4.79
C VAL A 7 4.68 -0.05 4.06
N LEU A 8 4.65 1.21 4.47
CA LEU A 8 5.27 2.33 3.78
C LEU A 8 6.54 2.77 4.50
N GLU A 9 7.58 3.08 3.73
CA GLU A 9 8.83 3.66 4.23
C GLU A 9 9.22 4.91 3.45
N GLN A 10 10.11 5.71 4.02
CA GLN A 10 10.71 6.86 3.34
C GLN A 10 12.07 6.45 2.75
N ALA A 11 12.21 6.59 1.44
CA ALA A 11 13.49 6.42 0.74
C ALA A 11 14.44 7.60 1.03
N GLU A 12 15.72 7.42 0.69
CA GLU A 12 16.77 8.43 0.92
C GLU A 12 16.50 9.76 0.20
N ASP A 13 15.76 9.73 -0.93
CA ASP A 13 15.36 10.91 -1.69
C ASP A 13 14.11 11.60 -1.13
N GLY A 14 13.60 11.12 0.01
CA GLY A 14 12.42 11.64 0.70
C GLY A 14 11.09 11.11 0.15
N ARG A 15 11.09 10.29 -0.89
CA ARG A 15 9.87 9.70 -1.45
C ARG A 15 9.35 8.56 -0.59
N VAL A 16 8.03 8.39 -0.59
CA VAL A 16 7.38 7.24 0.06
C VAL A 16 7.45 6.04 -0.88
N ILE A 17 7.88 4.89 -0.35
CA ILE A 17 7.93 3.61 -1.06
C ILE A 17 7.06 2.56 -0.34
N VAL A 18 6.60 1.57 -1.11
CA VAL A 18 5.89 0.40 -0.58
C VAL A 18 6.94 -0.67 -0.24
N ALA A 19 7.34 -0.77 1.03
CA ALA A 19 8.42 -1.64 1.48
C ALA A 19 7.96 -3.09 1.78
N ARG A 20 6.70 -3.25 2.21
CA ARG A 20 6.12 -4.55 2.62
C ARG A 20 4.72 -4.76 2.02
N PRO A 21 4.58 -4.85 0.68
CA PRO A 21 3.27 -4.98 0.03
C PRO A 21 2.46 -6.18 0.53
N GLU A 22 3.11 -7.28 0.92
CA GLU A 22 2.49 -8.50 1.45
C GLU A 22 1.80 -8.32 2.81
N ALA A 23 2.17 -7.30 3.58
CA ALA A 23 1.50 -6.96 4.84
C ALA A 23 0.29 -6.01 4.63
N CYS A 24 0.05 -5.57 3.39
CA CYS A 24 -1.07 -4.68 3.08
C CYS A 24 -2.41 -5.40 3.25
N ILE A 25 -3.25 -4.91 4.16
CA ILE A 25 -4.61 -5.39 4.39
C ILE A 25 -5.67 -4.65 3.54
N ALA A 26 -5.23 -4.01 2.46
CA ALA A 26 -6.08 -3.23 1.55
C ALA A 26 -6.99 -2.18 2.24
N CYS A 27 -6.57 -1.58 3.36
CA CYS A 27 -7.39 -0.61 4.11
C CYS A 27 -7.66 0.72 3.39
N ARG A 28 -6.97 0.99 2.27
CA ARG A 28 -7.08 2.21 1.44
C ARG A 28 -6.77 3.54 2.13
N TRP A 29 -6.30 3.51 3.37
CA TRP A 29 -6.03 4.72 4.16
C TRP A 29 -4.94 5.60 3.53
N CYS A 30 -3.87 4.96 3.03
CA CYS A 30 -2.76 5.63 2.37
C CYS A 30 -3.17 6.32 1.06
N GLU A 31 -4.01 5.68 0.26
CA GLU A 31 -4.56 6.22 -0.99
C GLU A 31 -5.42 7.47 -0.73
N LEU A 32 -6.28 7.44 0.29
CA LEU A 32 -7.17 8.57 0.64
C LEU A 32 -6.43 9.80 1.18
N HIS A 33 -5.28 9.59 1.84
CA HIS A 33 -4.51 10.68 2.43
C HIS A 33 -3.37 11.17 1.54
N CYS A 34 -3.15 10.54 0.38
CA CYS A 34 -2.10 10.91 -0.55
C CYS A 34 -2.48 12.23 -1.25
N PRO A 35 -1.81 13.37 -0.97
CA PRO A 35 -2.20 14.67 -1.50
C PRO A 35 -1.97 14.82 -3.01
N ASP A 36 -1.07 14.00 -3.55
CA ASP A 36 -0.66 13.92 -4.95
C ASP A 36 -1.31 12.74 -5.69
N PHE A 37 -2.15 11.96 -5.00
CA PHE A 37 -2.78 10.75 -5.54
C PHE A 37 -1.77 9.74 -6.14
N ALA A 38 -0.56 9.66 -5.55
CA ALA A 38 0.52 8.79 -6.04
C ALA A 38 0.44 7.33 -5.58
N ILE A 39 -0.45 7.00 -4.64
CA ILE A 39 -0.62 5.65 -4.08
C ILE A 39 -1.96 5.08 -4.52
N PHE A 40 -1.96 3.83 -4.99
CA PHE A 40 -3.16 3.07 -5.36
C PHE A 40 -3.19 1.73 -4.62
N VAL A 41 -4.38 1.31 -4.18
CA VAL A 41 -4.59 0.03 -3.49
C VAL A 41 -5.53 -0.86 -4.30
N THR A 42 -5.02 -2.03 -4.69
CA THR A 42 -5.76 -3.09 -5.39
C THR A 42 -5.82 -4.35 -4.54
N GLU A 43 -6.99 -4.95 -4.45
CA GLU A 43 -7.14 -6.27 -3.83
C GLU A 43 -6.53 -7.34 -4.75
N ILE A 44 -5.85 -8.31 -4.15
CA ILE A 44 -5.30 -9.46 -4.87
C ILE A 44 -6.37 -10.54 -4.79
N GLU A 45 -7.03 -10.83 -5.91
CA GLU A 45 -7.89 -12.01 -6.01
C GLU A 45 -7.01 -13.25 -5.89
N PRO A 46 -7.29 -14.19 -4.98
CA PRO A 46 -6.54 -15.44 -4.90
C PRO A 46 -6.74 -16.21 -6.22
N GLU A 47 -5.64 -16.73 -6.78
CA GLU A 47 -5.58 -17.40 -8.09
C GLU A 47 -6.40 -18.72 -8.18
N GLU A 48 -7.20 -19.05 -7.15
CA GLU A 48 -7.84 -20.35 -6.98
C GLU A 48 -9.25 -20.48 -7.57
N GLU A 49 -9.84 -19.43 -8.16
CA GLU A 49 -11.18 -19.52 -8.78
C GLU A 49 -11.17 -19.70 -10.31
N GLN A 50 -10.04 -20.13 -10.87
CA GLN A 50 -9.90 -20.48 -12.30
C GLN A 50 -9.54 -21.96 -12.53
N ARG A 51 -10.04 -22.87 -11.68
CA ARG A 51 -9.92 -24.33 -11.89
C ARG A 51 -11.26 -25.02 -12.03
#